data_AF-X1JZI2-F1
#
_entry.id   AF-X1JZI2-F1
#
_cell.length_a   1.000
_cell.length_b   1.000
_cell.length_c   1.000
_cell.angle_alpha   90.00
_cell.angle_beta   90.00
_cell.angle_gamma   90.00
#
_symmetry.space_group_name_H-M   'P 1'
#
loop_
_entity.id
_entity.type
_entity.pdbx_description
1 polymer ?
#
loop_
_entity_poly.entity_id
_entity_poly.type
_entity_poly.pdbx_seq_one_letter_code
_entity_poly.pdbx_strand_id
1 'polypeptide(L)'
;QLADCPVLLVADIDKGGVLAWVVGTLELLTEEERDKIKGIIINKFRGDKEILQPGLDYLERKTKKPVLGVIPYFRDIQIEEEDAVNSEKNKYYTQSTPSKINVEVLYLPHISNFTDFDPLEREEGISLRYVKMGERLGDPDLLIIPGSKNTLDDLYCLKKSGYQKEISNRLKKGTVIVGICGGYQMLGRQIYDPEHTESSREKIGGLGLISGVTTLRSKKITFQVRARLLPNPFI
;
A
#
# COMPACT_ATOMS: atom_id res chain seq x y z
N GLN A 1 -0.41 -23.99 -19.07
CA GLN A 1 -0.54 -22.53 -19.30
C GLN A 1 -2.02 -22.18 -19.28
N LEU A 2 -2.44 -21.21 -18.46
CA LEU A 2 -3.87 -20.88 -18.25
C LEU A 2 -4.37 -19.74 -19.17
N ALA A 3 -3.49 -19.00 -19.84
CA ALA A 3 -3.85 -17.97 -20.80
C ALA A 3 -2.83 -17.93 -21.95
N ASP A 4 -3.32 -18.01 -23.20
CA ASP A 4 -2.53 -17.78 -24.41
C ASP A 4 -2.46 -16.27 -24.69
N CYS A 5 -1.61 -15.57 -23.94
CA CYS A 5 -1.54 -14.10 -23.96
C CYS A 5 -0.24 -13.63 -24.63
N PRO A 6 -0.29 -12.60 -25.50
CA PRO A 6 0.93 -11.93 -25.98
C PRO A 6 1.69 -11.27 -24.82
N VAL A 7 3.02 -11.41 -24.82
CA VAL A 7 3.91 -10.93 -23.75
C VAL A 7 4.81 -9.81 -24.28
N LEU A 8 5.03 -8.80 -23.44
CA LEU A 8 6.08 -7.79 -23.65
C LEU A 8 7.21 -8.04 -22.65
N LEU A 9 8.44 -8.11 -23.15
CA LEU A 9 9.63 -8.27 -22.31
C LEU A 9 10.17 -6.88 -21.95
N VAL A 10 10.14 -6.52 -20.66
CA VAL A 10 10.66 -5.24 -20.17
C VAL A 10 12.03 -5.47 -19.53
N ALA A 11 13.06 -4.76 -19.99
CA ALA A 11 14.44 -4.93 -19.52
C ALA A 11 14.99 -3.63 -18.91
N ASP A 12 15.53 -3.72 -17.70
CA ASP A 12 16.10 -2.58 -16.95
C ASP A 12 17.54 -2.30 -17.39
N ILE A 13 17.78 -1.17 -18.07
CA ILE A 13 19.14 -0.79 -18.53
C ILE A 13 20.01 -0.17 -17.44
N ASP A 14 19.44 0.36 -16.36
CA ASP A 14 20.18 1.03 -15.29
C ASP A 14 21.09 0.03 -14.54
N LYS A 15 20.76 -1.27 -14.58
CA LYS A 15 21.58 -2.36 -14.05
C LYS A 15 22.76 -2.77 -14.94
N GLY A 16 22.87 -2.21 -16.15
CA GLY A 16 23.90 -2.55 -17.13
C GLY A 16 23.68 -3.89 -17.83
N GLY A 17 24.35 -4.10 -18.98
CA GLY A 17 24.33 -5.39 -19.69
C GLY A 17 22.99 -5.77 -20.35
N VAL A 18 22.06 -4.82 -20.50
CA VAL A 18 20.67 -5.08 -20.92
C VAL A 18 20.53 -5.90 -22.21
N LEU A 19 21.42 -5.67 -23.19
CA LEU A 19 21.38 -6.38 -24.47
C LEU A 19 21.69 -7.87 -24.28
N ALA A 20 22.71 -8.18 -23.48
CA ALA A 20 23.09 -9.55 -23.17
C ALA A 20 21.98 -10.25 -22.36
N TRP A 21 21.35 -9.54 -21.43
CA TRP A 21 20.23 -10.08 -20.65
C TRP A 21 19.06 -10.46 -21.54
N VAL A 22 18.60 -9.56 -22.41
CA VAL A 22 17.48 -9.85 -23.30
C VAL A 22 17.79 -11.01 -24.23
N VAL A 23 18.99 -11.04 -24.84
CA VAL A 23 19.41 -12.16 -25.70
C VAL A 23 19.44 -13.46 -24.90
N GLY A 24 20.06 -13.47 -23.73
CA GLY A 24 20.15 -14.67 -22.88
C GLY A 24 18.79 -15.17 -22.42
N THR A 25 17.88 -14.28 -21.99
CA THR A 25 16.51 -14.65 -21.64
C THR A 25 15.80 -15.32 -22.81
N LEU A 26 15.85 -14.73 -24.00
CA LEU A 26 15.19 -15.31 -25.18
C LEU A 26 15.82 -16.64 -25.61
N GLU A 27 17.14 -16.80 -25.48
CA GLU A 27 17.84 -18.05 -25.79
C GLU A 27 17.46 -19.20 -24.84
N LEU A 28 17.14 -18.90 -23.58
CA LEU A 28 16.72 -19.90 -22.57
C LEU A 28 15.26 -20.34 -22.70
N LEU A 29 14.42 -19.58 -23.39
CA LEU A 29 13.01 -19.94 -23.61
C LEU A 29 12.86 -21.00 -24.70
N THR A 30 11.85 -21.85 -24.53
CA THR A 30 11.37 -22.72 -25.61
C THR A 30 10.84 -21.88 -26.78
N GLU A 31 10.74 -22.49 -27.95
CA GLU A 31 10.21 -21.82 -29.15
C GLU A 31 8.79 -21.28 -28.93
N GLU A 32 7.92 -22.07 -28.32
CA GLU A 32 6.54 -21.69 -28.02
C GLU A 32 6.48 -20.47 -27.07
N GLU A 33 7.32 -20.43 -26.04
CA GLU A 33 7.40 -19.29 -25.11
C GLU A 33 7.96 -18.05 -25.78
N ARG A 34 9.00 -18.23 -26.60
CA ARG A 34 9.60 -17.13 -27.36
C ARG A 34 8.60 -16.53 -28.33
N ASP A 35 7.72 -17.31 -28.94
CA ASP A 35 6.70 -16.83 -29.88
C ASP A 35 5.62 -15.98 -29.22
N LYS A 36 5.38 -16.15 -27.92
CA LYS A 36 4.47 -15.31 -27.15
C LYS A 36 5.02 -13.92 -26.93
N ILE A 37 6.35 -13.75 -26.93
CA ILE A 37 6.98 -12.44 -26.82
C ILE A 37 6.78 -11.68 -28.13
N LYS A 38 5.99 -10.61 -28.09
CA LYS A 38 5.65 -9.76 -29.25
C LYS A 38 6.53 -8.53 -29.38
N GLY A 39 7.28 -8.18 -28.34
CA GLY A 39 8.24 -7.09 -28.39
C GLY A 39 8.97 -6.86 -27.08
N ILE A 40 9.96 -5.98 -27.16
CA ILE A 40 10.88 -5.64 -26.07
C ILE A 40 10.72 -4.16 -25.73
N ILE A 41 10.74 -3.83 -24.44
CA ILE A 41 10.79 -2.46 -23.93
C ILE A 41 12.07 -2.30 -23.11
N ILE A 42 12.88 -1.30 -23.43
CA ILE A 42 14.04 -0.93 -22.60
C ILE A 42 13.59 0.10 -21.58
N ASN A 43 13.69 -0.20 -20.30
CA ASN A 43 13.27 0.66 -19.20
C ASN A 43 14.45 1.36 -18.54
N LYS A 44 14.19 2.53 -17.93
CA LYS A 44 15.14 3.31 -17.12
C LYS A 44 16.36 3.85 -17.89
N PHE A 45 16.19 4.24 -19.15
CA PHE A 45 17.28 4.80 -19.95
C PHE A 45 17.64 6.24 -19.54
N ARG A 46 18.94 6.53 -19.43
CA ARG A 46 19.45 7.88 -19.16
C ARG A 46 20.20 8.40 -20.38
N GLY A 47 19.94 9.65 -20.75
CA GLY A 47 20.66 10.33 -21.82
C GLY A 47 19.92 10.31 -23.15
N ASP A 48 20.68 10.54 -24.22
CA ASP A 48 20.15 10.69 -25.57
C ASP A 48 19.85 9.33 -26.20
N LYS A 49 18.62 9.17 -26.69
CA LYS A 49 18.15 7.94 -27.33
C LYS A 49 18.95 7.61 -28.59
N GLU A 50 19.47 8.60 -29.30
CA GLU A 50 20.25 8.39 -30.52
C GLU A 50 21.52 7.55 -30.26
N ILE A 51 22.12 7.68 -29.07
CA ILE A 51 23.28 6.90 -28.65
C ILE A 51 22.92 5.41 -28.48
N LEU A 52 21.69 5.11 -28.08
CA LEU A 52 21.23 3.74 -27.83
C LEU A 52 20.81 3.03 -29.13
N GLN A 53 20.45 3.76 -30.18
CA GLN A 53 19.84 3.22 -31.39
C GLN A 53 20.64 2.06 -32.02
N PRO A 54 21.98 2.13 -32.18
CA PRO A 54 22.74 1.01 -32.75
C PRO A 54 22.63 -0.30 -31.93
N GLY A 55 22.50 -0.17 -30.61
CA GLY A 55 22.29 -1.30 -29.69
C GLY A 55 20.90 -1.90 -29.82
N LEU A 56 19.87 -1.08 -30.03
CA LEU A 56 18.51 -1.54 -30.29
C LEU A 56 18.43 -2.28 -31.63
N ASP A 57 19.03 -1.72 -32.68
CA ASP A 57 19.05 -2.36 -34.01
C ASP A 57 19.75 -3.71 -33.97
N TYR A 58 20.85 -3.81 -33.22
CA TYR A 58 21.53 -5.09 -32.97
C TYR A 58 20.60 -6.09 -32.27
N LEU A 59 19.88 -5.63 -31.24
CA LEU A 59 18.97 -6.47 -30.47
C LEU A 59 17.86 -7.03 -31.36
N GLU A 60 17.22 -6.21 -32.18
CA GLU A 60 16.17 -6.65 -33.11
C GLU A 60 16.72 -7.65 -34.13
N ARG A 61 17.90 -7.38 -34.71
CA ARG A 61 18.54 -8.31 -35.67
C ARG A 61 18.86 -9.67 -35.05
N LYS A 62 19.39 -9.68 -33.81
CA LYS A 62 19.82 -10.89 -33.10
C LYS A 62 18.64 -11.70 -32.57
N THR A 63 17.62 -11.03 -32.03
CA THR A 63 16.49 -11.69 -31.35
C THR A 63 15.30 -11.95 -32.25
N LYS A 64 15.21 -11.26 -33.41
CA LYS A 64 14.04 -11.25 -34.30
C LYS A 64 12.75 -10.76 -33.63
N LYS A 65 12.88 -10.02 -32.52
CA LYS A 65 11.77 -9.37 -31.82
C LYS A 65 11.92 -7.85 -31.92
N PRO A 66 10.83 -7.11 -32.18
CA PRO A 66 10.91 -5.65 -32.28
C PRO A 66 11.14 -5.02 -30.90
N VAL A 67 11.90 -3.93 -30.86
CA VAL A 67 11.95 -3.04 -29.70
C VAL A 67 10.84 -2.01 -29.86
N LEU A 68 9.81 -2.11 -29.02
CA LEU A 68 8.63 -1.26 -29.10
C LEU A 68 8.87 0.14 -28.55
N GLY A 69 9.87 0.30 -27.68
CA GLY A 69 10.19 1.59 -27.11
C GLY A 69 11.28 1.57 -26.06
N VAL A 70 11.68 2.78 -25.69
CA VAL A 70 12.63 3.05 -24.61
C VAL A 70 11.93 3.99 -23.63
N ILE A 71 11.77 3.55 -22.39
CA ILE A 71 11.21 4.35 -21.30
C ILE A 71 12.38 5.10 -20.64
N PRO A 72 12.32 6.44 -20.58
CA PRO A 72 13.36 7.22 -19.94
C PRO A 72 13.37 6.96 -18.43
N TYR A 73 14.50 7.24 -17.80
CA TYR A 73 14.63 7.19 -16.35
C TYR A 73 13.87 8.37 -15.75
N PHE A 74 12.65 8.12 -15.29
CA PHE A 74 11.91 9.05 -14.48
C PHE A 74 12.40 9.00 -13.03
N ARG A 75 12.59 10.17 -12.41
CA ARG A 75 12.95 10.30 -10.98
C ARG A 75 11.76 10.69 -10.11
N ASP A 76 10.68 11.08 -10.77
CA ASP A 76 9.51 11.77 -10.26
C ASP A 76 8.21 10.98 -10.46
N ILE A 77 8.27 9.84 -11.16
CA ILE A 77 7.15 8.89 -11.18
C ILE A 77 7.09 8.15 -9.85
N GLN A 78 5.99 8.36 -9.13
CA GLN A 78 5.67 7.67 -7.89
C GLN A 78 4.50 6.73 -8.17
N ILE A 79 4.80 5.45 -8.41
CA ILE A 79 3.80 4.38 -8.57
C ILE A 79 3.53 3.79 -7.19
N GLU A 80 2.26 3.53 -6.88
CA GLU A 80 1.86 2.78 -5.69
C GLU A 80 2.52 1.38 -5.70
N GLU A 81 3.06 0.96 -4.56
CA GLU A 81 3.66 -0.37 -4.43
C GLU A 81 2.54 -1.45 -4.52
N GLU A 82 2.56 -2.28 -5.56
CA GLU A 82 1.54 -3.31 -5.84
C GLU A 82 1.62 -4.49 -4.86
N ASP A 83 2.83 -5.03 -4.65
CA ASP A 83 3.06 -6.24 -3.85
C ASP A 83 4.40 -6.18 -3.11
N ALA A 84 4.47 -5.34 -2.09
CA ALA A 84 5.31 -5.54 -0.91
C ALA A 84 5.18 -4.32 -0.02
N VAL A 85 4.87 -4.56 1.25
CA VAL A 85 5.30 -3.66 2.32
C VAL A 85 6.81 -3.69 2.25
N ASN A 86 7.41 -2.71 1.58
CA ASN A 86 8.84 -2.59 1.59
C ASN A 86 9.27 -2.36 3.04
N SER A 87 9.95 -3.35 3.63
CA SER A 87 10.49 -3.29 4.99
C SER A 87 11.51 -2.15 5.16
N GLU A 88 11.85 -1.45 4.07
CA GLU A 88 12.63 -0.23 4.02
C GLU A 88 11.84 1.07 4.22
N LYS A 89 10.50 1.06 4.35
CA LYS A 89 9.74 2.21 4.92
C LYS A 89 10.04 2.47 6.41
N ASN A 90 11.02 1.76 6.98
CA ASN A 90 11.65 2.06 8.27
C ASN A 90 12.50 3.34 8.28
N LYS A 91 12.61 4.09 7.17
CA LYS A 91 13.47 5.29 7.09
C LYS A 91 12.77 6.64 7.31
N TYR A 92 11.45 6.68 7.50
CA TYR A 92 10.74 7.94 7.78
C TYR A 92 10.44 8.09 9.27
N TYR A 93 11.49 8.01 10.08
CA TYR A 93 11.49 8.64 11.40
C TYR A 93 11.79 10.13 11.21
N THR A 94 10.86 10.90 10.65
CA THR A 94 10.95 12.34 10.83
C THR A 94 10.67 12.60 12.31
N GLN A 95 11.71 12.97 13.05
CA GLN A 95 11.53 13.56 14.37
C GLN A 95 10.47 14.66 14.24
N SER A 96 9.50 14.66 15.15
CA SER A 96 8.46 15.70 15.22
C SER A 96 9.12 17.06 15.08
N THR A 97 8.88 17.73 13.96
CA THR A 97 9.36 19.10 13.74
C THR A 97 8.28 20.02 14.31
N PRO A 98 8.64 21.03 15.13
CA PRO A 98 7.65 21.86 15.84
C PRO A 98 6.63 22.61 14.95
N SER A 99 6.85 22.65 13.63
CA SER A 99 5.98 23.31 12.66
C SER A 99 5.15 22.36 11.79
N LYS A 100 5.24 21.03 11.99
CA LYS A 100 4.50 20.04 11.19
C LYS A 100 3.38 19.40 12.00
N ILE A 101 2.27 19.08 11.32
CA ILE A 101 1.18 18.26 11.86
C ILE A 101 1.69 16.83 11.96
N ASN A 102 1.70 16.27 13.17
CA ASN A 102 2.14 14.91 13.43
C ASN A 102 0.99 13.92 13.25
N VAL A 103 1.15 13.02 12.29
CA VAL A 103 0.17 11.98 11.96
C VAL A 103 0.78 10.61 12.29
N GLU A 104 0.10 9.82 13.11
CA GLU A 104 0.46 8.43 13.34
C GLU A 104 -0.58 7.49 12.71
N VAL A 105 -0.12 6.48 11.99
CA VAL A 105 -0.96 5.42 11.41
C VAL A 105 -0.65 4.11 12.10
N LEU A 106 -1.64 3.42 12.66
CA LEU A 106 -1.43 2.09 13.24
C LEU A 106 -1.13 1.07 12.14
N TYR A 107 0.03 0.42 12.23
CA TYR A 107 0.41 -0.62 11.29
C TYR A 107 -0.21 -1.96 11.71
N LEU A 108 -1.45 -2.19 11.27
CA LEU A 108 -2.22 -3.39 11.61
C LEU A 108 -1.67 -4.64 10.88
N PRO A 109 -1.74 -5.84 11.50
CA PRO A 109 -1.29 -7.08 10.86
C PRO A 109 -1.93 -7.36 9.50
N HIS A 110 -3.22 -7.03 9.32
CA HIS A 110 -3.95 -7.21 8.07
C HIS A 110 -4.39 -5.87 7.45
N ILE A 111 -3.55 -4.83 7.56
CA ILE A 111 -3.81 -3.52 6.97
C ILE A 111 -4.22 -3.64 5.48
N SER A 112 -5.31 -2.98 5.11
CA SER A 112 -5.74 -2.83 3.71
C SER A 112 -5.35 -1.47 3.18
N ASN A 113 -5.11 -1.37 1.86
CA ASN A 113 -4.92 -0.09 1.18
C ASN A 113 -3.86 0.80 1.86
N PHE A 114 -2.69 0.25 2.18
CA PHE A 114 -1.66 0.98 2.91
C PHE A 114 -1.16 2.24 2.18
N THR A 115 -1.33 2.29 0.85
CA THR A 115 -1.00 3.44 -0.01
C THR A 115 -1.98 4.61 0.12
N ASP A 116 -3.14 4.43 0.77
CA ASP A 116 -4.14 5.49 0.98
C ASP A 116 -3.55 6.71 1.72
N PHE A 117 -2.43 6.53 2.43
CA PHE A 117 -1.77 7.57 3.22
C PHE A 117 -0.53 8.17 2.54
N ASP A 118 -0.11 7.66 1.37
CA ASP A 118 0.99 8.22 0.60
C ASP A 118 0.80 9.71 0.28
N PRO A 119 -0.41 10.23 0.00
CA PRO A 119 -0.63 11.66 -0.17
C PRO A 119 -0.26 12.49 1.06
N LEU A 120 -0.49 11.96 2.28
CA LEU A 120 -0.14 12.65 3.52
C LEU A 120 1.38 12.66 3.74
N GLU A 121 2.08 11.61 3.32
CA GLU A 121 3.55 11.54 3.37
C GLU A 121 4.20 12.59 2.47
N ARG A 122 3.53 12.97 1.37
CA ARG A 122 4.04 13.92 0.36
C ARG A 122 3.74 15.39 0.70
N GLU A 123 2.86 15.67 1.66
CA GLU A 123 2.42 17.02 1.97
C GLU A 123 3.47 17.81 2.77
N GLU A 124 3.81 19.01 2.28
CA GLU A 124 4.80 19.89 2.90
C GLU A 124 4.21 20.54 4.16
N GLY A 125 4.32 19.84 5.29
CA GLY A 125 3.71 20.27 6.56
C GLY A 125 3.21 19.12 7.40
N ILE A 126 3.21 17.90 6.86
CA ILE A 126 2.83 16.69 7.58
C ILE A 126 4.09 15.89 7.92
N SER A 127 4.10 15.33 9.13
CA SER A 127 5.04 14.32 9.56
C SER A 127 4.26 13.04 9.82
N LEU A 128 4.28 12.11 8.86
CA LEU A 128 3.57 10.84 8.95
C LEU A 128 4.49 9.73 9.47
N ARG A 129 4.04 8.99 10.48
CA ARG A 129 4.73 7.84 11.05
C ARG A 129 3.80 6.64 11.13
N TYR A 130 4.28 5.47 10.68
CA TYR A 130 3.62 4.21 10.98
C TYR A 130 4.07 3.66 12.33
N VAL A 131 3.12 3.28 13.18
CA VAL A 131 3.38 2.70 14.50
C VAL A 131 3.18 1.19 14.43
N LYS A 132 4.27 0.44 14.55
CA LYS A 132 4.22 -1.04 14.52
C LYS A 132 3.63 -1.59 15.80
N MET A 133 2.92 -2.71 15.69
CA MET A 133 2.38 -3.40 16.85
C MET A 133 3.48 -3.69 17.89
N GLY A 134 3.31 -3.14 19.10
CA GLY A 134 4.26 -3.23 20.21
C GLY A 134 5.06 -1.95 20.45
N GLU A 135 5.07 -1.00 19.51
CA GLU A 135 5.61 0.34 19.72
C GLU A 135 4.62 1.24 20.46
N ARG A 136 5.11 2.20 21.23
CA ARG A 136 4.25 3.19 21.89
C ARG A 136 3.79 4.27 20.92
N LEU A 137 2.55 4.72 21.11
CA LEU A 137 2.05 5.95 20.47
C LEU A 137 2.84 7.16 20.98
N GLY A 138 3.31 8.00 20.05
CA GLY A 138 3.85 9.33 20.35
C GLY A 138 2.72 10.27 20.76
N ASP A 139 2.91 11.58 20.69
CA ASP A 139 1.86 12.59 20.94
C ASP A 139 1.36 13.18 19.61
N PRO A 140 0.70 12.39 18.71
CA PRO A 140 0.28 12.90 17.42
C PRO A 140 -0.90 13.86 17.54
N ASP A 141 -1.00 14.77 16.57
CA ASP A 141 -2.19 15.60 16.36
C ASP A 141 -3.33 14.76 15.78
N LEU A 142 -3.00 13.77 14.95
CA LEU A 142 -3.93 12.85 14.30
C LEU A 142 -3.44 11.40 14.42
N LEU A 143 -4.29 10.52 14.96
CA LEU A 143 -4.11 9.08 14.94
C LEU A 143 -5.08 8.43 13.95
N ILE A 144 -4.55 7.66 13.00
CA ILE A 144 -5.33 6.92 12.01
C ILE A 144 -5.31 5.43 12.34
N ILE A 145 -6.50 4.85 12.46
CA ILE A 145 -6.73 3.41 12.47
C ILE A 145 -7.17 3.03 11.04
N PRO A 146 -6.30 2.40 10.24
CA PRO A 146 -6.57 2.16 8.83
C PRO A 146 -7.58 1.04 8.61
N GLY A 147 -7.92 0.78 7.35
CA GLY A 147 -8.70 -0.39 6.97
C GLY A 147 -7.97 -1.69 7.30
N SER A 148 -8.75 -2.75 7.49
CA SER A 148 -8.25 -4.11 7.76
C SER A 148 -9.01 -5.10 6.88
N LYS A 149 -8.31 -6.15 6.42
CA LYS A 149 -8.90 -7.32 5.76
C LYS A 149 -9.38 -8.38 6.76
N ASN A 150 -9.01 -8.24 8.04
CA ASN A 150 -9.46 -9.11 9.13
C ASN A 150 -9.67 -8.27 10.39
N THR A 151 -10.82 -7.60 10.45
CA THR A 151 -11.08 -6.53 11.41
C THR A 151 -11.10 -7.05 12.86
N LEU A 152 -11.65 -8.24 13.10
CA LEU A 152 -11.78 -8.78 14.46
C LEU A 152 -10.44 -9.22 15.04
N ASP A 153 -9.57 -9.86 14.25
CA ASP A 153 -8.26 -10.28 14.73
C ASP A 153 -7.29 -9.11 14.88
N ASP A 154 -7.35 -8.10 14.00
CA ASP A 154 -6.55 -6.88 14.15
C ASP A 154 -6.96 -6.09 15.40
N LEU A 155 -8.27 -5.97 15.67
CA LEU A 155 -8.76 -5.35 16.90
C LEU A 155 -8.34 -6.14 18.16
N TYR A 156 -8.37 -7.47 18.09
CA TYR A 156 -7.88 -8.32 19.17
C TYR A 156 -6.39 -8.07 19.43
N CYS A 157 -5.56 -8.04 18.39
CA CYS A 157 -4.13 -7.72 18.47
C CYS A 157 -3.89 -6.33 19.07
N LEU A 158 -4.61 -5.31 18.59
CA LEU A 158 -4.54 -3.94 19.09
C LEU A 158 -4.82 -3.89 20.60
N LYS A 159 -5.87 -4.58 21.06
CA LYS A 159 -6.23 -4.66 22.49
C LYS A 159 -5.18 -5.41 23.31
N LYS A 160 -4.71 -6.55 22.81
CA LYS A 160 -3.68 -7.36 23.46
C LYS A 160 -2.36 -6.59 23.64
N SER A 161 -2.03 -5.72 22.68
CA SER A 161 -0.85 -4.85 22.72
C SER A 161 -1.04 -3.57 23.56
N GLY A 162 -2.19 -3.40 24.23
CA GLY A 162 -2.43 -2.28 25.16
C GLY A 162 -2.88 -0.96 24.50
N TYR A 163 -3.01 -0.92 23.17
CA TYR A 163 -3.36 0.31 22.45
C TYR A 163 -4.74 0.86 22.82
N GLN A 164 -5.70 0.04 23.25
CA GLN A 164 -7.01 0.57 23.68
C GLN A 164 -6.86 1.65 24.76
N LYS A 165 -5.96 1.44 25.72
CA LYS A 165 -5.68 2.42 26.78
C LYS A 165 -4.90 3.62 26.24
N GLU A 166 -3.91 3.39 25.38
CA GLU A 166 -3.13 4.49 24.78
C GLU A 166 -4.01 5.40 23.94
N ILE A 167 -4.82 4.85 23.04
CA ILE A 167 -5.78 5.58 22.20
C ILE A 167 -6.72 6.42 23.07
N SER A 168 -7.28 5.83 24.13
CA SER A 168 -8.17 6.54 25.06
C SER A 168 -7.46 7.71 25.77
N ASN A 169 -6.18 7.56 26.10
CA ASN A 169 -5.39 8.62 26.72
C ASN A 169 -5.05 9.73 25.71
N ARG A 170 -4.76 9.38 24.45
CA ARG A 170 -4.50 10.35 23.36
C ARG A 170 -5.74 11.19 23.08
N LEU A 171 -6.91 10.56 23.02
CA LEU A 171 -8.18 11.27 22.85
C LEU A 171 -8.41 12.31 23.95
N LYS A 172 -8.17 11.96 25.22
CA LYS A 172 -8.29 12.88 26.36
C LYS A 172 -7.31 14.06 26.31
N LYS A 173 -6.18 13.90 25.60
CA LYS A 173 -5.20 14.97 25.37
C LYS A 173 -5.52 15.84 24.15
N GLY A 174 -6.61 15.55 23.43
CA GLY A 174 -7.03 16.32 22.25
C GLY A 174 -6.54 15.77 20.91
N THR A 175 -5.86 14.61 20.87
CA THR A 175 -5.52 13.95 19.62
C THR A 175 -6.80 13.60 18.86
N VAL A 176 -6.85 13.96 17.57
CA VAL A 176 -7.94 13.57 16.66
C VAL A 176 -7.76 12.10 16.29
N ILE A 177 -8.84 11.32 16.34
CA ILE A 177 -8.82 9.91 15.95
C ILE A 177 -9.68 9.72 14.70
N VAL A 178 -9.11 9.10 13.67
CA VAL A 178 -9.82 8.73 12.45
C VAL A 178 -9.75 7.22 12.28
N GLY A 179 -10.90 6.60 12.07
CA GLY A 179 -11.00 5.19 11.68
C GLY A 179 -11.50 5.09 10.24
N ILE A 180 -10.86 4.24 9.44
CA ILE A 180 -11.21 4.03 8.02
C ILE A 180 -11.62 2.58 7.81
N CYS A 181 -12.76 2.33 7.16
CA CYS A 181 -13.26 0.98 6.87
C CYS A 181 -13.27 0.09 8.15
N GLY A 182 -12.48 -0.99 8.19
CA GLY A 182 -12.29 -1.81 9.39
C GLY A 182 -11.91 -0.99 10.63
N GLY A 183 -11.00 -0.01 10.50
CA GLY A 183 -10.64 0.91 11.58
C GLY A 183 -11.81 1.74 12.09
N TYR A 184 -12.76 2.16 11.25
CA TYR A 184 -13.99 2.81 11.69
C TYR A 184 -14.86 1.86 12.52
N GLN A 185 -15.01 0.61 12.07
CA GLN A 185 -15.77 -0.42 12.77
C GLN A 185 -15.16 -0.69 14.16
N MET A 186 -13.83 -0.67 14.26
CA MET A 186 -13.08 -0.80 15.52
C MET A 186 -13.38 0.31 16.53
N LEU A 187 -13.67 1.53 16.08
CA LEU A 187 -14.03 2.64 16.98
C LEU A 187 -15.37 2.39 17.69
N GLY A 188 -16.24 1.55 17.14
CA GLY A 188 -17.57 1.25 17.68
C GLY A 188 -17.56 0.54 19.04
N ARG A 189 -18.75 0.21 19.54
CA ARG A 189 -18.95 -0.56 20.76
C ARG A 189 -18.73 -2.05 20.55
N GLN A 190 -19.07 -2.57 19.38
CA GLN A 190 -19.07 -4.01 19.11
C GLN A 190 -18.99 -4.29 17.60
N ILE A 191 -18.28 -5.37 17.26
CA ILE A 191 -18.23 -5.95 15.91
C ILE A 191 -18.67 -7.41 16.01
N TYR A 192 -19.54 -7.84 15.10
CA TYR A 192 -20.02 -9.22 14.97
C TYR A 192 -19.63 -9.76 13.59
N ASP A 193 -19.17 -11.01 13.54
CA ASP A 193 -18.92 -11.78 12.31
C ASP A 193 -19.57 -13.18 12.46
N PRO A 194 -20.91 -13.26 12.48
CA PRO A 194 -21.63 -14.51 12.75
C PRO A 194 -21.47 -15.56 11.64
N GLU A 195 -21.01 -15.14 10.46
CA GLU A 195 -20.79 -16.00 9.30
C GLU A 195 -19.30 -16.31 9.07
N HIS A 196 -18.40 -15.87 9.96
CA HIS A 196 -16.95 -16.08 9.88
C HIS A 196 -16.35 -15.65 8.54
N THR A 197 -16.75 -14.49 8.06
CA THR A 197 -16.38 -13.95 6.74
C THR A 197 -14.96 -13.43 6.71
N GLU A 198 -14.48 -12.85 7.81
CA GLU A 198 -13.13 -12.29 7.94
C GLU A 198 -12.32 -13.01 9.02
N SER A 199 -12.96 -13.51 10.08
CA SER A 199 -12.28 -14.09 11.25
C SER A 199 -12.97 -15.36 11.77
N SER A 200 -12.20 -16.19 12.48
CA SER A 200 -12.75 -17.29 13.28
C SER A 200 -13.52 -16.82 14.53
N ARG A 201 -13.45 -15.53 14.87
CA ARG A 201 -14.19 -14.95 16.02
C ARG A 201 -15.59 -14.55 15.59
N GLU A 202 -16.60 -14.94 16.37
CA GLU A 202 -17.98 -14.50 16.11
C GLU A 202 -18.24 -13.04 16.49
N LYS A 203 -17.53 -12.52 17.50
CA LYS A 203 -17.73 -11.15 18.00
C LYS A 203 -16.55 -10.63 18.80
N ILE A 204 -16.42 -9.32 18.85
CA ILE A 204 -15.48 -8.62 19.72
C ILE A 204 -16.04 -7.25 20.15
N GLY A 205 -15.78 -6.86 21.39
CA GLY A 205 -16.02 -5.49 21.82
C GLY A 205 -15.10 -4.54 21.08
N GLY A 206 -15.63 -3.43 20.56
CA GLY A 206 -14.85 -2.38 19.93
C GLY A 206 -14.10 -1.52 20.95
N LEU A 207 -13.53 -0.40 20.49
CA LEU A 207 -12.84 0.58 21.33
C LEU A 207 -13.82 1.43 22.15
N GLY A 208 -15.10 1.47 21.75
CA GLY A 208 -16.16 2.18 22.46
C GLY A 208 -16.09 3.70 22.32
N LEU A 209 -15.40 4.20 21.30
CA LEU A 209 -15.20 5.64 21.05
C LEU A 209 -16.37 6.27 20.30
N ILE A 210 -17.13 5.49 19.54
CA ILE A 210 -18.37 5.93 18.91
C ILE A 210 -19.52 4.99 19.27
N SER A 211 -20.75 5.50 19.23
CA SER A 211 -21.97 4.72 19.45
C SER A 211 -22.37 3.88 18.22
N GLY A 212 -21.42 3.14 17.65
CA GLY A 212 -21.62 2.27 16.49
C GLY A 212 -21.58 0.78 16.86
N VAL A 213 -22.35 -0.04 16.14
CA VAL A 213 -22.28 -1.50 16.19
C VAL A 213 -22.20 -2.00 14.75
N THR A 214 -21.26 -2.89 14.48
CA THR A 214 -21.03 -3.44 13.13
C THR A 214 -21.35 -4.92 13.10
N THR A 215 -22.04 -5.38 12.05
CA THR A 215 -22.20 -6.80 11.75
C THR A 215 -21.70 -7.06 10.33
N LEU A 216 -20.63 -7.86 10.22
CA LEU A 216 -20.13 -8.37 8.97
C LEU A 216 -21.11 -9.42 8.41
N ARG A 217 -21.28 -9.42 7.10
CA ARG A 217 -22.19 -10.32 6.37
C ARG A 217 -21.46 -10.89 5.17
N SER A 218 -21.80 -12.12 4.79
CA SER A 218 -21.17 -12.83 3.65
C SER A 218 -21.27 -12.07 2.33
N LYS A 219 -22.35 -11.31 2.13
CA LYS A 219 -22.54 -10.49 0.93
C LYS A 219 -22.16 -9.04 1.17
N LYS A 220 -21.08 -8.60 0.53
CA LYS A 220 -20.71 -7.17 0.47
C LYS A 220 -21.71 -6.39 -0.38
N ILE A 221 -22.15 -5.26 0.15
CA ILE A 221 -23.02 -4.30 -0.54
C ILE A 221 -22.37 -2.91 -0.51
N THR A 222 -22.40 -2.20 -1.62
CA THR A 222 -21.88 -0.84 -1.74
C THR A 222 -22.96 0.07 -2.31
N PHE A 223 -23.11 1.25 -1.72
CA PHE A 223 -24.07 2.26 -2.16
C PHE A 223 -23.40 3.62 -2.15
N GLN A 224 -23.79 4.49 -3.08
CA GLN A 224 -23.45 5.89 -2.97
C GLN A 224 -24.26 6.49 -1.81
N VAL A 225 -23.58 7.17 -0.89
CA VAL A 225 -24.20 7.79 0.28
C VAL A 225 -23.90 9.28 0.31
N ARG A 226 -24.77 10.04 0.97
CA ARG A 226 -24.48 11.43 1.37
C ARG A 226 -24.29 11.43 2.88
N ALA A 227 -23.19 12.02 3.32
CA ALA A 227 -22.88 12.18 4.74
C ALA A 227 -22.89 13.66 5.11
N ARG A 228 -23.16 13.94 6.40
CA ARG A 228 -23.03 15.27 7.00
C ARG A 228 -22.00 15.19 8.10
N LEU A 229 -21.07 16.15 8.11
CA LEU A 229 -20.14 16.30 9.23
C LEU A 229 -20.92 16.71 10.48
N LEU A 230 -20.78 15.90 11.53
CA LEU A 230 -21.29 16.24 12.86
C LEU A 230 -20.19 16.96 13.66
N PRO A 231 -20.55 17.83 14.63
CA PRO A 231 -19.61 18.31 15.64
C PRO A 231 -18.89 17.12 16.28
N ASN A 232 -17.64 17.31 16.69
CA ASN A 232 -16.73 16.25 17.12
C ASN A 232 -17.46 15.17 17.98
N PRO A 233 -17.63 13.92 17.48
CA PRO A 233 -18.43 12.90 18.16
C PRO A 233 -17.76 12.33 19.41
N PHE A 234 -16.52 12.76 19.70
CA PHE A 234 -15.76 12.35 20.87
C PHE A 234 -15.86 13.35 22.05
N ILE A 235 -16.59 14.47 21.87
CA ILE A 235 -16.87 15.48 22.90
C ILE A 235 -18.30 15.30 23.41
#